data_AF-A0A1D7XQY1-F1
#
_entry.id   AF-A0A1D7XQY1-F1
#
_cell.length_a   1.000
_cell.length_b   1.000
_cell.length_c   1.000
_cell.angle_alpha   90.00
_cell.angle_beta   90.00
_cell.angle_gamma   90.00
#
_symmetry.space_group_name_H-M   'P 1'
#
loop_
_entity.id
_entity.type
_entity.pdbx_description
1 polymer ?
#
loop_
_entity_poly.entity_id
_entity_poly.type
_entity_poly.pdbx_seq_one_letter_code
_entity_poly.pdbx_strand_id
1 'polypeptide(L)'
;MRSLFINAIFSVFLSLSCFGQKINSNRSIPQVIVFNDNTKAPFSSDELKKLEQVYGDALATEIMDRPNRVLFAKEILRNRVVVKEVSNPKAHKPCPLLSEVPLFDAFVSNLTRDEFFNPKTFNPLKYNFPFYRRGNQLFRVDQTDYFILIKPQHYNN
;
A
#
# COMPACT_ATOMS: atom_id res chain seq x y z
N MET A 1 11.00 30.69 50.64
CA MET A 1 11.79 31.30 49.54
C MET A 1 12.60 30.28 48.72
N ARG A 2 13.28 29.29 49.32
CA ARG A 2 14.03 28.25 48.57
C ARG A 2 13.20 27.40 47.59
N SER A 3 11.96 27.03 47.93
CA SER A 3 11.10 26.22 47.04
C SER A 3 10.59 26.98 45.81
N LEU A 4 10.40 28.31 45.91
CA LEU A 4 9.99 29.15 44.78
C LEU A 4 11.10 29.29 43.73
N PHE A 5 12.36 29.37 44.18
CA PHE A 5 13.52 29.37 43.29
C PHE A 5 13.70 28.04 42.53
N ILE A 6 13.46 26.90 43.18
CA ILE A 6 13.59 25.58 42.55
C ILE A 6 12.51 25.37 41.47
N ASN A 7 11.27 25.80 41.74
CA ASN A 7 10.18 25.72 40.76
C ASN A 7 10.42 26.64 39.56
N ALA A 8 10.98 27.84 39.77
CA ALA A 8 11.31 28.76 38.68
C ALA A 8 12.40 28.19 37.75
N ILE A 9 13.40 27.49 38.29
CA ILE A 9 14.47 26.85 37.50
C ILE A 9 13.92 25.69 36.65
N PHE A 10 12.97 24.91 37.19
CA PHE A 10 12.36 23.78 36.47
C PHE A 10 11.50 24.23 35.28
N SER A 11 10.79 25.37 35.41
CA SER A 11 9.99 25.95 34.32
C SER A 11 10.84 26.49 33.16
N VAL A 12 12.05 27.00 33.43
CA VAL A 12 12.97 27.48 32.38
C VAL A 12 13.54 26.31 31.57
N PHE A 13 13.88 25.18 32.21
CA PHE A 13 14.37 24.00 31.51
C PHE A 13 13.32 23.33 30.60
N LEU A 14 12.04 23.36 30.96
CA LEU A 14 10.97 22.82 30.10
C LEU A 14 10.80 23.64 28.81
N SER A 15 11.02 24.96 28.87
CA SER A 15 10.81 25.86 27.73
C SER A 15 11.90 25.76 26.65
N LEU A 16 13.10 25.30 27.00
CA LEU A 16 14.21 25.08 26.06
C LEU A 16 14.04 23.80 25.22
N SER A 17 13.07 22.94 25.54
CA SER A 17 12.79 21.70 24.80
C SER A 17 11.87 21.91 23.59
N CYS A 18 11.40 23.14 23.33
CA CYS A 18 10.45 23.46 22.27
C CYS A 18 11.08 23.87 20.94
N PHE A 19 12.34 23.51 20.67
CA PHE A 19 12.88 23.61 19.32
C PHE A 19 12.19 22.59 18.41
N GLY A 20 11.10 23.03 17.77
CA GLY A 20 10.43 22.27 16.72
C GLY A 20 11.45 21.87 15.66
N GLN A 21 11.57 20.56 15.42
CA GLN A 21 12.40 20.05 14.35
C GLN A 21 11.94 20.69 13.04
N LYS A 22 12.77 21.57 12.47
CA LYS A 22 12.58 22.04 11.10
C LYS A 22 12.89 20.84 10.21
N ILE A 23 11.89 20.02 9.95
CA ILE A 23 11.99 18.94 8.97
C ILE A 23 12.24 19.66 7.63
N ASN A 24 13.50 19.70 7.21
CA ASN A 24 13.87 19.94 5.82
C ASN A 24 13.38 18.74 5.01
N SER A 25 12.07 18.60 4.88
CA SER A 25 11.48 17.72 3.88
C SER A 25 11.81 18.42 2.57
N ASN A 26 12.82 17.90 1.88
CA ASN A 26 13.06 18.17 0.47
C ASN A 26 11.81 17.64 -0.26
N ARG A 27 10.70 18.40 -0.21
CA ARG A 27 9.42 18.00 -0.81
C ARG A 27 9.62 18.17 -2.30
N SER A 28 10.14 17.14 -2.94
CA SER A 28 10.12 17.03 -4.39
C SER A 28 8.70 17.33 -4.85
N ILE A 29 8.56 18.21 -5.84
CA ILE A 29 7.27 18.57 -6.43
C ILE A 29 6.53 17.26 -6.79
N PRO A 30 5.24 17.11 -6.40
CA PRO A 30 4.47 15.93 -6.73
C PRO A 30 4.52 15.72 -8.24
N GLN A 31 5.09 14.59 -8.67
CA GLN A 31 5.18 14.28 -10.08
C GLN A 31 3.78 13.93 -10.60
N VAL A 32 3.46 14.34 -11.84
CA VAL A 32 2.22 13.91 -12.49
C VAL A 32 2.25 12.39 -12.65
N ILE A 33 1.13 11.71 -12.42
CA ILE A 33 1.03 10.26 -12.59
C ILE A 33 0.88 9.96 -14.09
N VAL A 34 1.78 9.15 -14.63
CA VAL A 34 1.68 8.63 -15.99
C VAL A 34 1.07 7.23 -15.95
N PHE A 35 -0.12 7.07 -16.53
CA PHE A 35 -0.80 5.78 -16.64
C PHE A 35 -0.36 5.03 -17.90
N ASN A 36 -0.26 3.70 -17.85
CA ASN A 36 0.07 2.88 -19.02
C ASN A 36 -1.10 2.88 -20.01
N ASP A 37 -0.77 2.73 -21.30
CA ASP A 37 -1.78 2.68 -22.36
C ASP A 37 -2.81 1.57 -22.16
N ASN A 38 -2.38 0.42 -21.61
CA ASN A 38 -3.30 -0.68 -21.34
C ASN A 38 -4.41 -0.33 -20.34
N THR A 39 -4.29 0.73 -19.53
CA THR A 39 -5.35 1.18 -18.61
C THR A 39 -6.53 1.87 -19.29
N LYS A 40 -6.36 2.27 -20.56
CA LYS A 40 -7.44 2.84 -21.39
C LYS A 40 -8.50 1.81 -21.71
N ALA A 41 -8.12 0.54 -21.87
CA ALA A 41 -9.06 -0.56 -22.11
C ALA A 41 -9.99 -0.79 -20.90
N PRO A 42 -11.26 -1.18 -21.10
CA PRO A 42 -12.20 -1.49 -20.02
C PRO A 42 -11.67 -2.64 -19.13
N PHE A 43 -12.26 -2.82 -17.94
CA PHE A 43 -11.94 -3.96 -17.10
C PHE A 43 -12.31 -5.28 -17.79
N SER A 44 -11.47 -6.31 -17.61
CA SER A 44 -11.82 -7.67 -17.99
C SER A 44 -12.83 -8.26 -17.00
N SER A 45 -13.48 -9.36 -17.37
CA SER A 45 -14.39 -10.07 -16.45
C SER A 45 -13.69 -10.52 -15.16
N ASP A 46 -12.44 -10.97 -15.25
CA ASP A 46 -11.67 -11.40 -14.07
C ASP A 46 -11.30 -10.21 -13.17
N GLU A 47 -10.99 -9.06 -13.75
CA GLU A 47 -10.71 -7.84 -12.98
C GLU A 47 -11.97 -7.32 -12.28
N LEU A 48 -13.12 -7.38 -12.96
CA LEU A 48 -14.41 -7.02 -12.35
C LEU A 48 -14.74 -7.95 -11.18
N LYS A 49 -14.57 -9.27 -11.32
CA LYS A 49 -14.75 -10.22 -10.21
C LYS A 49 -13.83 -9.92 -9.02
N LYS A 50 -12.57 -9.56 -9.29
CA LYS A 50 -11.62 -9.16 -8.23
C LYS A 50 -12.07 -7.89 -7.50
N LEU A 51 -12.67 -6.94 -8.22
CA LEU A 51 -13.20 -5.72 -7.64
C LEU A 51 -14.49 -5.97 -6.86
N GLU A 52 -15.44 -6.72 -7.44
CA GLU A 52 -16.69 -7.14 -6.79
C GLU A 52 -16.42 -7.87 -5.47
N GLN A 53 -15.43 -8.77 -5.44
CA GLN A 53 -15.04 -9.50 -4.23
C GLN A 53 -14.63 -8.58 -3.07
N VAL A 54 -14.02 -7.43 -3.36
CA VAL A 54 -13.44 -6.53 -2.34
C VAL A 54 -14.39 -5.39 -1.99
N TYR A 55 -15.11 -4.86 -2.98
CA TYR A 55 -15.97 -3.69 -2.81
C TYR A 55 -17.45 -4.02 -2.69
N GLY A 56 -17.91 -5.19 -3.16
CA GLY A 56 -19.32 -5.58 -3.12
C GLY A 56 -20.24 -4.48 -3.66
N ASP A 57 -21.26 -4.12 -2.87
CA ASP A 57 -22.23 -3.07 -3.20
C ASP A 57 -21.60 -1.68 -3.35
N ALA A 58 -20.44 -1.43 -2.72
CA ALA A 58 -19.74 -0.15 -2.81
C ALA A 58 -18.97 0.03 -4.13
N LEU A 59 -18.84 -1.02 -4.97
CA LEU A 59 -18.03 -1.02 -6.18
C LEU A 59 -18.31 0.17 -7.11
N ALA A 60 -19.59 0.45 -7.35
CA ALA A 60 -20.00 1.56 -8.19
C ALA A 60 -19.48 2.90 -7.63
N THR A 61 -19.86 3.20 -6.39
CA THR A 61 -19.60 4.50 -5.76
C THR A 61 -18.13 4.76 -5.40
N GLU A 62 -17.34 3.71 -5.12
CA GLU A 62 -15.95 3.85 -4.68
C GLU A 62 -14.92 3.71 -5.79
N ILE A 63 -15.27 2.98 -6.86
CA ILE A 63 -14.38 2.74 -8.00
C ILE A 63 -15.00 3.22 -9.31
N MET A 64 -16.12 2.64 -9.75
CA MET A 64 -16.59 2.78 -11.14
C MET A 64 -16.99 4.21 -11.49
N ASP A 65 -17.64 4.92 -10.57
CA ASP A 65 -18.10 6.31 -10.75
C ASP A 65 -16.97 7.34 -10.60
N ARG A 66 -15.75 6.87 -10.29
CA ARG A 66 -14.59 7.73 -10.03
C ARG A 66 -13.47 7.41 -11.03
N PRO A 67 -13.35 8.15 -12.14
CA PRO A 67 -12.40 7.84 -13.22
C PRO A 67 -10.95 7.63 -12.75
N ASN A 68 -10.49 8.43 -11.80
CA ASN A 68 -9.14 8.28 -11.23
C ASN A 68 -8.96 6.97 -10.45
N ARG A 69 -10.02 6.50 -9.76
CA ARG A 69 -10.01 5.22 -9.03
C ARG A 69 -10.03 4.05 -10.00
N VAL A 70 -10.78 4.16 -11.10
CA VAL A 70 -10.74 3.19 -12.21
C VAL A 70 -9.32 3.03 -12.73
N LEU A 71 -8.65 4.14 -13.09
CA LEU A 71 -7.27 4.08 -13.60
C LEU A 71 -6.30 3.51 -12.57
N PHE A 72 -6.44 3.90 -11.30
CA PHE A 72 -5.61 3.39 -10.21
C PHE A 72 -5.78 1.88 -9.99
N ALA A 73 -7.01 1.38 -9.98
CA ALA A 73 -7.29 -0.05 -9.85
C ALA A 73 -6.72 -0.85 -11.03
N LYS A 74 -6.87 -0.35 -12.27
CA LYS A 74 -6.24 -0.96 -13.46
C LYS A 74 -4.72 -1.02 -13.33
N GLU A 75 -4.08 0.05 -12.86
CA GLU A 75 -2.63 0.05 -12.64
C GLU A 75 -2.19 -1.02 -11.63
N ILE A 76 -2.93 -1.16 -10.52
CA ILE A 76 -2.65 -2.19 -9.51
C ILE A 76 -2.76 -3.58 -10.13
N LEU A 77 -3.89 -3.87 -10.80
CA LEU A 77 -4.22 -5.20 -11.29
C LEU A 77 -3.37 -5.62 -12.50
N ARG A 78 -2.96 -4.67 -13.35
CA ARG A 78 -2.27 -4.97 -14.62
C ARG A 78 -0.75 -4.82 -14.56
N ASN A 79 -0.24 -3.81 -13.84
CA ASN A 79 1.14 -3.37 -14.07
C ASN A 79 2.01 -3.25 -12.82
N ARG A 80 1.40 -2.81 -11.70
CA ARG A 80 2.15 -2.44 -10.48
C ARG A 80 2.38 -3.63 -9.57
N VAL A 81 1.44 -4.55 -9.46
CA VAL A 81 1.60 -5.78 -8.68
C VAL A 81 2.16 -6.86 -9.57
N VAL A 82 3.34 -7.36 -9.21
CA VAL A 82 4.01 -8.43 -9.94
C VAL A 82 4.30 -9.57 -8.97
N VAL A 83 3.70 -10.72 -9.22
CA VAL A 83 4.02 -11.96 -8.51
C VAL A 83 5.18 -12.65 -9.23
N LYS A 84 6.24 -13.00 -8.50
CA LYS A 84 7.41 -13.69 -9.06
C LYS A 84 7.76 -14.90 -8.23
N GLU A 85 8.02 -16.01 -8.90
CA GLU A 85 8.67 -17.17 -8.31
C GLU A 85 10.18 -16.94 -8.25
N VAL A 86 10.82 -17.33 -7.16
CA VAL A 86 12.26 -17.20 -6.97
C VAL A 86 12.85 -18.54 -6.59
N SER A 87 13.88 -18.98 -7.33
CA SER A 87 14.56 -20.26 -7.11
C SER A 87 15.29 -20.39 -5.76
N ASN A 88 15.69 -19.28 -5.12
CA ASN A 88 16.33 -19.29 -3.81
C ASN A 88 15.74 -18.19 -2.90
N PRO A 89 14.57 -18.43 -2.29
CA PRO A 89 13.90 -17.44 -1.43
C PRO A 89 14.73 -17.03 -0.21
N LYS A 90 15.61 -17.92 0.28
CA LYS A 90 16.44 -17.69 1.47
C LYS A 90 17.58 -16.69 1.21
N ALA A 91 17.93 -16.46 -0.05
CA ALA A 91 18.95 -15.48 -0.43
C ALA A 91 18.42 -14.03 -0.46
N HIS A 92 17.10 -13.83 -0.39
CA HIS A 92 16.51 -12.50 -0.37
C HIS A 92 16.62 -11.85 1.00
N LYS A 93 16.76 -10.51 1.00
CA LYS A 93 16.68 -9.72 2.23
C LYS A 93 15.34 -9.99 2.95
N PRO A 94 15.33 -10.03 4.29
CA PRO A 94 14.08 -10.14 5.04
C PRO A 94 13.08 -9.07 4.59
N CYS A 95 11.84 -9.51 4.36
CA CYS A 95 10.70 -8.64 4.01
C CYS A 95 9.43 -9.19 4.67
N PRO A 96 8.39 -8.37 4.84
CA PRO A 96 7.15 -8.79 5.50
C PRO A 96 6.48 -9.95 4.76
N LEU A 97 5.80 -10.80 5.52
CA LEU A 97 4.99 -11.89 4.97
C LEU A 97 3.65 -11.36 4.46
N LEU A 98 3.02 -12.08 3.52
CA LEU A 98 1.68 -11.76 3.05
C LEU A 98 0.64 -11.92 4.17
N SER A 99 0.81 -12.91 5.04
CA SER A 99 -0.03 -13.14 6.23
C SER A 99 -0.01 -11.96 7.21
N GLU A 100 1.11 -11.22 7.27
CA GLU A 100 1.25 -10.03 8.12
C GLU A 100 0.54 -8.80 7.56
N VAL A 101 0.21 -8.79 6.26
CA VAL A 101 -0.57 -7.70 5.65
C VAL A 101 -2.05 -7.91 5.98
N PRO A 102 -2.72 -7.00 6.71
CA PRO A 102 -4.14 -7.13 7.02
C PRO A 102 -5.00 -7.23 5.77
N LEU A 103 -6.18 -7.85 5.89
CA LEU A 103 -7.18 -7.79 4.84
C LEU A 103 -7.76 -6.37 4.75
N PHE A 104 -8.24 -6.01 3.56
CA PHE A 104 -8.97 -4.76 3.32
C PHE A 104 -10.47 -5.06 3.31
N ASP A 105 -11.03 -5.17 4.51
CA ASP A 105 -12.42 -5.58 4.80
C ASP A 105 -13.38 -4.39 5.01
N ALA A 106 -12.96 -3.18 4.60
CA ALA A 106 -13.71 -1.94 4.82
C ALA A 106 -15.11 -1.91 4.16
N PHE A 107 -15.32 -2.71 3.09
CA PHE A 107 -16.59 -2.77 2.35
C PHE A 107 -17.28 -4.13 2.46
N VAL A 108 -16.51 -5.20 2.63
CA VAL A 108 -16.99 -6.58 2.73
C VAL A 108 -16.39 -7.19 3.99
N SER A 109 -17.17 -7.28 5.07
CA SER A 109 -16.68 -7.63 6.41
C SER A 109 -16.33 -9.11 6.58
N ASN A 110 -16.84 -9.98 5.72
CA ASN A 110 -16.55 -11.42 5.71
C ASN A 110 -15.49 -11.80 4.67
N LEU A 111 -14.67 -10.84 4.24
CA LEU A 111 -13.55 -11.11 3.33
C LEU A 111 -12.55 -12.06 4.01
N THR A 112 -12.19 -13.14 3.33
CA THR A 112 -11.24 -14.16 3.83
C THR A 112 -10.00 -14.22 2.96
N ARG A 113 -8.88 -14.73 3.50
CA ARG A 113 -7.70 -15.08 2.69
C ARG A 113 -8.00 -16.31 1.83
N ASP A 114 -7.28 -16.44 0.73
CA ASP A 114 -7.32 -17.66 -0.06
C ASP A 114 -6.68 -18.79 0.77
N GLU A 115 -7.27 -19.98 0.78
CA GLU A 115 -6.77 -21.12 1.54
C GLU A 115 -5.36 -21.52 1.07
N PHE A 116 -5.14 -21.48 -0.24
CA PHE A 116 -3.86 -21.72 -0.88
C PHE A 116 -3.51 -20.57 -1.81
N PHE A 117 -2.26 -20.12 -1.76
CA PHE A 117 -1.79 -19.10 -2.68
C PHE A 117 -1.69 -19.65 -4.10
N ASN A 118 -2.34 -18.98 -5.05
CA ASN A 118 -2.20 -19.26 -6.47
C ASN A 118 -1.91 -17.96 -7.22
N PRO A 119 -0.73 -17.84 -7.87
CA PRO A 119 -0.32 -16.60 -8.54
C PRO A 119 -1.28 -16.17 -9.66
N LYS A 120 -2.02 -17.10 -10.27
CA LYS A 120 -2.94 -16.82 -11.37
C LYS A 120 -4.27 -16.22 -10.90
N THR A 121 -4.74 -16.62 -9.73
CA THR A 121 -6.02 -16.16 -9.16
C THR A 121 -5.84 -15.09 -8.10
N PHE A 122 -4.60 -14.83 -7.67
CA PHE A 122 -4.28 -13.84 -6.64
C PHE A 122 -4.96 -12.49 -6.90
N ASN A 123 -5.68 -12.00 -5.89
CA ASN A 123 -6.32 -10.70 -5.89
C ASN A 123 -5.59 -9.76 -4.91
N PRO A 124 -4.72 -8.85 -5.40
CA PRO A 124 -3.97 -7.97 -4.50
C PRO A 124 -4.84 -6.96 -3.76
N LEU A 125 -6.05 -6.68 -4.25
CA LEU A 125 -6.95 -5.71 -3.63
C LEU A 125 -7.57 -6.22 -2.32
N LYS A 126 -7.50 -7.54 -2.06
CA LYS A 126 -7.96 -8.13 -0.79
C LYS A 126 -7.13 -7.69 0.41
N TYR A 127 -5.92 -7.22 0.18
CA TYR A 127 -4.93 -6.93 1.23
C TYR A 127 -4.73 -5.43 1.33
N ASN A 128 -4.56 -4.93 2.55
CA ASN A 128 -4.31 -3.53 2.84
C ASN A 128 -2.85 -3.14 2.55
N PHE A 129 -2.40 -3.38 1.32
CA PHE A 129 -1.08 -2.96 0.87
C PHE A 129 -0.99 -1.43 0.84
N PRO A 130 0.16 -0.83 1.20
CA PRO A 130 0.32 0.61 1.13
C PRO A 130 0.63 1.06 -0.31
N PHE A 131 -0.36 0.96 -1.20
CA PHE A 131 -0.23 1.26 -2.64
C PHE A 131 0.20 2.70 -2.94
N TYR A 132 0.11 3.64 -2.01
CA TYR A 132 0.57 5.02 -2.20
C TYR A 132 2.00 5.27 -1.70
N ARG A 133 2.65 4.26 -1.11
CA ARG A 133 4.02 4.39 -0.62
C ARG A 133 4.99 4.61 -1.79
N ARG A 134 5.98 5.49 -1.57
CA ARG A 134 7.08 5.71 -2.50
C ARG A 134 8.04 4.51 -2.47
N GLY A 135 8.66 4.23 -3.61
CA GLY A 135 9.59 3.11 -3.78
C GLY A 135 8.92 1.75 -3.98
N ASN A 136 9.72 0.78 -4.40
CA ASN A 136 9.29 -0.61 -4.56
C ASN A 136 9.04 -1.26 -3.20
N GLN A 137 8.00 -2.07 -3.12
CA GLN A 137 7.64 -2.82 -1.92
C GLN A 137 7.69 -4.30 -2.25
N LEU A 138 8.25 -5.09 -1.34
CA LEU A 138 8.40 -6.53 -1.50
C LEU A 138 7.75 -7.23 -0.33
N PHE A 139 6.93 -8.23 -0.63
CA PHE A 139 6.30 -9.10 0.36
C PHE A 139 6.57 -10.55 -0.03
N ARG A 140 6.87 -11.39 0.96
CA ARG A 140 7.04 -12.82 0.74
C ARG A 140 5.71 -13.54 0.97
N VAL A 141 5.35 -14.43 0.05
CA VAL A 141 4.18 -15.28 0.24
C VAL A 141 4.57 -16.41 1.18
N ASP A 142 3.80 -16.57 2.26
CA ASP A 142 4.00 -17.56 3.31
C ASP A 142 4.18 -18.96 2.73
N GLN A 143 5.19 -19.69 3.24
CA GLN A 143 5.45 -21.09 2.91
C GLN A 143 5.59 -21.40 1.40
N THR A 144 5.88 -20.40 0.57
CA THR A 144 6.14 -20.59 -0.86
C THR A 144 7.42 -19.87 -1.31
N ASP A 145 7.74 -20.08 -2.57
CA ASP A 145 8.86 -19.44 -3.27
C ASP A 145 8.40 -18.17 -4.03
N TYR A 146 7.17 -17.72 -3.80
CA TYR A 146 6.61 -16.53 -4.42
C TYR A 146 6.87 -15.26 -3.62
N PHE A 147 7.13 -14.18 -4.35
CA PHE A 147 7.22 -12.81 -3.84
C PHE A 147 6.27 -11.90 -4.61
N ILE A 148 5.70 -10.94 -3.90
CA ILE A 148 4.85 -9.89 -4.45
C ILE A 148 5.64 -8.60 -4.45
N LEU A 149 5.94 -8.10 -5.64
CA LEU A 149 6.54 -6.78 -5.85
C LEU A 149 5.44 -5.78 -6.19
N ILE A 150 5.38 -4.68 -5.45
CA ILE A 150 4.49 -3.55 -5.72
C ILE A 150 5.32 -2.33 -6.13
N LYS A 151 5.17 -1.92 -7.39
CA LYS A 151 5.82 -0.71 -7.93
C LYS A 151 5.16 0.55 -7.38
N PRO A 152 5.89 1.67 -7.17
CA PRO A 152 5.30 2.93 -6.75
C PRO A 152 4.36 3.51 -7.81
N GLN A 153 3.52 4.47 -7.44
CA GLN A 153 2.55 5.07 -8.37
C GLN A 153 3.18 5.79 -9.56
N HIS A 154 4.36 6.38 -9.36
CA HIS A 154 5.10 7.15 -10.36
C HIS A 154 6.18 6.32 -11.07
N TYR A 155 6.04 5.00 -11.14
CA TYR A 155 7.09 4.14 -11.71
C TYR A 155 7.24 4.26 -13.24
N ASN A 156 6.25 4.85 -13.90
CA ASN A 156 6.26 5.13 -15.35
C ASN A 156 6.89 6.49 -15.70
N ASN A 157 7.30 7.26 -14.69
CA ASN A 157 7.90 8.58 -14.90
C ASN A 157 9.40 8.48 -15.18
#